data_AF-A0A838IHM5-F1
#
_entry.id   AF-A0A838IHM5-F1
#
_cell.length_a   1.000
_cell.length_b   1.000
_cell.length_c   1.000
_cell.angle_alpha   90.00
_cell.angle_beta   90.00
_cell.angle_gamma   90.00
#
_symmetry.space_group_name_H-M   'P 1'
#
loop_
_entity.id
_entity.type
_entity.pdbx_description
1 polymer ?
#
loop_
_entity_poly.entity_id
_entity_poly.type
_entity_poly.pdbx_seq_one_letter_code
_entity_poly.pdbx_strand_id
1 'polypeptide(L)'
;MTIVSHSNESQTRWDRGDFQVLIESPTSSQPIGFCDGSLADENEILAMAMREGAEVEIDKKLLKTGRQKWTVRRLASSEDDAEFEG
;
A
#
# COMPACT_ATOMS: atom_id res chain seq x y z
N MET A 1 -5.85 8.39 12.75
CA MET A 1 -4.78 7.83 11.92
C MET A 1 -4.52 6.44 12.44
N THR A 2 -5.14 5.44 11.81
CA THR A 2 -4.97 4.05 12.20
C THR A 2 -4.99 3.23 10.93
N ILE A 3 -3.85 3.13 10.25
CA ILE A 3 -3.68 2.12 9.21
C ILE A 3 -3.89 0.77 9.90
N VAL A 4 -4.97 0.08 9.56
CA VAL A 4 -5.31 -1.20 10.18
C VAL A 4 -4.64 -2.29 9.36
N SER A 5 -3.74 -3.03 10.00
CA SER A 5 -3.09 -4.19 9.38
C SER A 5 -4.13 -5.20 8.88
N HIS A 6 -3.80 -5.93 7.82
CA HIS A 6 -4.65 -7.00 7.34
C HIS A 6 -4.91 -8.05 8.44
N SER A 7 -6.17 -8.24 8.78
CA SER A 7 -6.66 -9.24 9.74
C SER A 7 -8.10 -9.59 9.38
N ASN A 8 -8.60 -10.75 9.85
CA ASN A 8 -9.97 -11.19 9.58
C ASN A 8 -11.01 -10.14 10.00
N GLU A 9 -10.78 -9.44 11.10
CA GLU A 9 -11.65 -8.36 11.58
C GLU A 9 -11.65 -7.16 10.62
N SER A 10 -10.46 -6.74 10.15
CA SER A 10 -10.29 -5.65 9.19
C SER A 10 -10.93 -5.97 7.84
N GLN A 11 -10.79 -7.21 7.38
CA GLN A 11 -11.38 -7.70 6.13
C GLN A 11 -12.91 -7.75 6.21
N THR A 12 -13.46 -8.16 7.36
CA THR A 12 -14.91 -8.13 7.61
C THR A 12 -15.44 -6.69 7.60
N ARG A 13 -14.71 -5.75 8.18
CA ARG A 13 -15.05 -4.31 8.15
C ARG A 13 -15.01 -3.75 6.73
N TRP A 14 -14.03 -4.14 5.92
CA TRP A 14 -13.99 -3.78 4.51
C TRP A 14 -15.20 -4.33 3.75
N ASP A 15 -15.56 -5.59 3.98
CA ASP A 15 -16.73 -6.21 3.36
C ASP A 15 -18.03 -5.45 3.72
N ARG A 16 -18.17 -5.06 5.00
CA ARG A 16 -19.25 -4.20 5.51
C ARG A 16 -19.25 -2.77 4.98
N GLY A 17 -18.11 -2.26 4.52
CA GLY A 17 -17.95 -0.90 4.01
C GLY A 17 -17.53 0.14 5.05
N ASP A 18 -17.01 -0.28 6.20
CA ASP A 18 -16.39 0.61 7.19
C ASP A 18 -15.08 1.25 6.68
N PHE A 19 -14.40 0.59 5.74
CA PHE A 19 -13.16 1.07 5.15
C PHE A 19 -13.40 1.57 3.72
N GLN A 20 -12.83 2.73 3.42
CA GLN A 20 -12.94 3.37 2.11
C GLN A 20 -11.78 2.99 1.20
N VAL A 21 -10.62 2.64 1.76
CA VAL A 21 -9.40 2.31 1.03
C VAL A 21 -8.82 0.95 1.43
N LEU A 22 -8.45 0.18 0.42
CA LEU A 22 -7.73 -1.09 0.55
C LEU A 22 -6.30 -0.91 0.05
N ILE A 23 -5.32 -1.24 0.88
CA ILE A 23 -3.90 -1.18 0.56
C ILE A 23 -3.44 -2.58 0.19
N GLU A 24 -2.88 -2.76 -1.01
CA GLU A 24 -2.33 -4.02 -1.49
C GLU A 24 -0.92 -3.85 -2.06
N SER A 25 -0.20 -4.96 -2.19
CA SER A 25 1.10 -4.99 -2.85
C SER A 25 0.96 -5.47 -4.30
N PRO A 26 1.82 -5.05 -5.24
CA PRO A 26 1.80 -5.58 -6.59
C PRO A 26 2.24 -7.06 -6.65
N THR A 27 3.02 -7.51 -5.67
CA THR A 27 3.59 -8.86 -5.58
C THR A 27 2.64 -9.87 -4.94
N SER A 28 1.61 -9.41 -4.25
CA SER A 28 0.61 -10.26 -3.62
C SER A 28 -0.76 -9.61 -3.67
N SER A 29 -1.75 -10.34 -4.20
CA SER A 29 -3.16 -9.94 -4.22
C SER A 29 -3.81 -9.89 -2.84
N GLN A 30 -3.04 -10.16 -1.77
CA GLN A 30 -3.50 -9.99 -0.41
C GLN A 30 -3.38 -8.51 0.00
N PRO A 31 -4.42 -7.94 0.63
CA PRO A 31 -4.32 -6.63 1.23
C PRO A 31 -3.26 -6.67 2.34
N ILE A 32 -2.42 -5.65 2.39
CA ILE A 32 -1.46 -5.41 3.48
C ILE A 32 -2.12 -4.60 4.61
N GLY A 33 -3.13 -3.78 4.28
CA GLY A 33 -3.88 -3.02 5.27
C GLY A 33 -5.10 -2.33 4.68
N PHE A 34 -5.87 -1.67 5.55
CA PHE A 34 -7.05 -0.89 5.19
C PHE A 34 -6.99 0.48 5.88
N CYS A 35 -7.49 1.51 5.20
CA CYS A 35 -7.59 2.86 5.75
C CYS A 35 -8.86 3.57 5.24
N ASP A 36 -9.16 4.71 5.84
CA ASP A 36 -10.27 5.59 5.45
C ASP A 36 -9.96 6.48 4.23
N GLY A 37 -8.73 6.44 3.71
CA GLY A 37 -8.32 7.18 2.52
C GLY A 37 -7.96 8.63 2.78
N SER A 38 -7.64 8.95 4.03
CA SER A 38 -7.20 10.28 4.39
C SER A 38 -5.77 10.52 3.87
N LEU A 39 -5.45 11.78 3.56
CA LEU A 39 -4.08 12.18 3.17
C LEU A 39 -3.04 11.80 4.24
N ALA A 40 -3.50 11.74 5.49
CA ALA A 40 -2.79 11.25 6.64
C ALA A 40 -2.21 9.84 6.45
N ASP A 41 -3.03 8.90 5.97
CA ASP A 41 -2.63 7.51 5.79
C ASP A 41 -1.63 7.36 4.64
N GLU A 42 -1.81 8.13 3.56
CA GLU A 42 -0.87 8.16 2.44
C GLU A 42 0.53 8.56 2.90
N ASN A 43 0.62 9.62 3.69
CA ASN A 43 1.89 10.12 4.18
C ASN A 43 2.54 9.14 5.15
N GLU A 44 1.76 8.39 5.93
CA GLU A 44 2.25 7.35 6.82
C GLU A 44 2.80 6.14 6.05
N ILE A 45 2.15 5.71 4.97
CA ILE A 45 2.65 4.64 4.08
C ILE A 45 3.99 5.04 3.46
N LEU A 46 4.06 6.26 2.91
CA LEU A 46 5.30 6.80 2.34
C LEU A 46 6.39 6.94 3.40
N ALA A 47 6.05 7.41 4.61
CA ALA A 47 6.99 7.53 5.71
C ALA A 47 7.51 6.17 6.19
N MET A 48 6.66 5.13 6.26
CA MET A 48 7.09 3.78 6.59
C MET A 48 8.07 3.24 5.56
N ALA A 49 7.77 3.39 4.27
CA ALA A 49 8.65 2.96 3.19
C ALA A 49 9.99 3.71 3.18
N MET A 50 9.96 5.03 3.36
CA MET A 50 11.16 5.86 3.46
C MET A 50 12.04 5.44 4.65
N ARG A 51 11.43 5.06 5.79
CA ARG A 51 12.16 4.54 6.97
C ARG A 51 12.79 3.18 6.72
N GLU A 52 12.21 2.35 5.86
CA GLU A 52 12.82 1.10 5.41
C GLU A 52 13.89 1.31 4.32
N GLY A 53 14.15 2.55 3.90
CA GLY A 53 15.08 2.85 2.81
C GLY A 53 14.58 2.35 1.44
N ALA A 54 13.28 2.12 1.33
CA ALA A 54 12.64 1.62 0.13
C ALA A 54 11.84 2.76 -0.53
N GLU A 55 12.17 3.09 -1.78
CA GLU A 55 11.32 3.97 -2.56
C GLU A 55 10.05 3.19 -2.96
N VAL A 56 8.88 3.76 -2.70
CA VAL A 56 7.60 3.13 -3.05
C VAL A 56 6.70 4.08 -3.81
N GLU A 57 6.00 3.55 -4.80
CA GLU A 57 4.96 4.23 -5.55
C GLU A 57 3.58 3.74 -5.10
N ILE A 58 2.67 4.66 -4.81
CA ILE A 58 1.28 4.33 -4.42
C ILE A 58 0.35 4.61 -5.60
N ASP A 59 -0.10 3.55 -6.28
CA ASP A 59 -1.10 3.64 -7.35
C ASP A 59 -2.51 3.71 -6.76
N LYS A 60 -3.15 4.87 -6.86
CA LYS A 60 -4.48 5.12 -6.31
C LYS A 60 -5.55 4.89 -7.37
N LYS A 61 -6.33 3.81 -7.22
CA LYS A 61 -7.41 3.45 -8.13
C LYS A 61 -8.77 3.60 -7.47
N LEU A 62 -9.61 4.48 -8.00
CA LEU A 62 -11.01 4.60 -7.56
C LEU A 62 -11.86 3.48 -8.19
N LEU A 63 -12.60 2.76 -7.35
CA LEU A 63 -13.51 1.69 -7.75
C LEU A 63 -14.92 2.25 -8.00
N LYS A 64 -15.70 1.53 -8.82
CA LYS A 64 -17.10 1.87 -9.14
C LYS A 64 -18.03 1.89 -7.91
N THR A 65 -17.61 1.30 -6.80
CA THR A 65 -18.33 1.27 -5.54
C THR A 65 -18.12 2.53 -4.69
N GLY A 66 -17.30 3.50 -5.16
CA GLY A 66 -16.92 4.69 -4.41
C GLY A 66 -15.74 4.49 -3.46
N ARG A 67 -15.20 3.27 -3.39
CA ARG A 67 -14.01 2.92 -2.60
C ARG A 67 -12.73 3.12 -3.40
N GLN A 68 -11.58 3.25 -2.75
CA GLN A 68 -10.28 3.32 -3.42
C GLN A 68 -9.45 2.07 -3.13
N LYS A 69 -8.56 1.75 -4.06
CA LYS A 69 -7.59 0.67 -3.94
C LYS A 69 -6.22 1.30 -4.16
N TRP A 70 -5.34 1.15 -3.20
CA TRP A 70 -4.00 1.72 -3.21
C TRP A 70 -3.00 0.58 -3.38
N THR A 71 -2.25 0.59 -4.47
CA THR A 71 -1.27 -0.46 -4.76
C THR A 71 0.11 0.10 -4.48
N VAL A 72 0.78 -0.40 -3.44
CA VAL A 72 2.09 0.09 -2.99
C VAL A 72 3.18 -0.74 -3.66
N ARG A 73 3.86 -0.18 -4.65
CA ARG A 73 4.94 -0.84 -5.40
C ARG A 73 6.28 -0.36 -4.88
N ARG A 74 7.17 -1.28 -4.51
CA ARG A 74 8.56 -0.93 -4.20
C ARG A 74 9.29 -0.66 -5.52
N LEU A 75 9.71 0.58 -5.72
CA LEU A 75 10.69 0.96 -6.71
C LEU A 75 12.05 0.57 -6.11
N ALA A 76 12.50 -0.64 -6.40
CA ALA A 76 13.91 -0.95 -6.19
C ALA A 76 14.67 -0.04 -7.16
N SER A 77 15.42 0.94 -6.65
CA SER A 77 16.41 1.64 -7.45
C SER A 77 17.27 0.57 -8.10
N SER A 78 17.23 0.53 -9.42
CA SER A 78 18.03 -0.36 -10.25
C SER A 78 19.49 0.06 -10.14
N GLU A 79 20.12 -0.26 -9.01
CA GLU A 79 21.55 -0.13 -8.78
C GLU A 79 22.04 -1.45 -8.19
N ASP A 80 21.96 -2.53 -8.97
CA ASP A 80 22.90 -3.66 -8.91
C ASP A 80 22.63 -4.62 -10.08
N ASP A 81 23.22 -4.30 -11.24
CA ASP A 81 23.80 -5.29 -12.16
C ASP A 81 24.81 -4.56 -13.07
N ALA A 82 25.86 -4.03 -12.43
CA ALA A 82 27.09 -3.64 -13.07
C ALA A 82 28.21 -4.56 -12.57
N GLU A 83 28.07 -5.87 -12.79
CA GLU A 83 29.25 -6.75 -12.79
C GLU A 83 29.98 -6.59 -14.12
N PHE A 84 30.81 -5.55 -14.19
CA PHE A 84 31.97 -5.50 -15.05
C PHE A 84 33.17 -5.98 -14.22
N GLU A 85 33.66 -7.19 -14.48
CA GLU A 85 35.04 -7.69 -14.26
C GLU A 85 35.13 -9.09 -14.90
N GLY A 86 36.01 -9.43 -15.84
CA GLY A 86 37.10 -8.73 -16.54
C GLY A 86 37.57 -9.56 -17.74
#